data_AF-A0A7W9KER2-F1
#
_entry.id   AF-A0A7W9KER2-F1
#
_cell.length_a   1.000
_cell.length_b   1.000
_cell.length_c   1.000
_cell.angle_alpha   90.00
_cell.angle_beta   90.00
_cell.angle_gamma   90.00
#
_symmetry.space_group_name_H-M   'P 1'
#
loop_
_entity.id
_entity.type
_entity.pdbx_description
1 polymer ?
#
loop_
_entity_poly.entity_id
_entity_poly.type
_entity_poly.pdbx_seq_one_letter_code
_entity_poly.pdbx_strand_id
1 'polypeptide(L)'
;MSGDFDDFFRTAYPRLMARAVLLCGNRADAEDAVAQAFAEVARNWDTASGYDAPEAYLHVTMTRKVFRLRRQRLRQEEVAALELPVSPYATPHEAWAAKEVLAVVAGLPPVQRAVLVHCCLDGMQQAEVAKLLGIKRGTVAAHLHKARAAVAKKLGLVAARTGDGLVTAARETQDRLIEALRDAERWLADGFAADHAVRERVRAAVDHAQPRRWWRRG
;
A
#
# COMPACT_ATOMS: atom_id res chain seq x y z
N MET A 1 25.13 -8.64 3.13
CA MET A 1 23.76 -9.18 3.20
C MET A 1 23.75 -10.41 2.30
N SER A 2 23.16 -11.53 2.73
CA SER A 2 23.13 -12.75 1.90
C SER A 2 22.30 -12.51 0.64
N GLY A 3 22.57 -13.26 -0.45
CA GLY A 3 21.79 -13.13 -1.70
C GLY A 3 20.29 -13.36 -1.52
N ASP A 4 19.89 -14.09 -0.47
CA ASP A 4 18.51 -14.36 -0.09
C ASP A 4 17.69 -13.09 0.23
N PHE A 5 18.25 -12.14 1.01
CA PHE A 5 17.56 -10.87 1.26
C PHE A 5 17.47 -10.00 0.00
N ASP A 6 18.49 -10.03 -0.85
CA ASP A 6 18.52 -9.23 -2.07
C ASP A 6 17.44 -9.70 -3.06
N ASP A 7 17.25 -11.02 -3.16
CA ASP A 7 16.18 -11.62 -3.95
C ASP A 7 14.79 -11.32 -3.36
N PHE A 8 14.64 -11.39 -2.03
CA PHE A 8 13.42 -10.97 -1.35
C PHE A 8 13.10 -9.50 -1.59
N PHE A 9 14.07 -8.60 -1.43
CA PHE A 9 13.90 -7.17 -1.68
C PHE A 9 13.46 -6.92 -3.12
N ARG A 10 14.15 -7.52 -4.10
CA ARG A 10 13.84 -7.33 -5.53
C ARG A 10 12.42 -7.78 -5.87
N THR A 11 11.95 -8.85 -5.25
CA THR A 11 10.62 -9.44 -5.49
C THR A 11 9.51 -8.67 -4.79
N ALA A 12 9.71 -8.33 -3.50
CA ALA A 12 8.68 -7.69 -2.68
C ALA A 12 8.55 -6.18 -2.93
N TYR A 13 9.63 -5.52 -3.34
CA TYR A 13 9.70 -4.05 -3.46
C TYR A 13 8.58 -3.43 -4.29
N PRO A 14 8.29 -3.86 -5.53
CA PRO A 14 7.35 -3.15 -6.40
C PRO A 14 5.93 -3.13 -5.83
N ARG A 15 5.47 -4.28 -5.32
CA ARG A 15 4.14 -4.42 -4.69
C ARG A 15 4.06 -3.65 -3.37
N LEU A 16 5.11 -3.70 -2.54
CA LEU A 16 5.13 -2.95 -1.29
C LEU A 16 5.07 -1.44 -1.54
N MET A 17 5.80 -0.95 -2.57
CA MET A 17 5.79 0.45 -2.96
C MET A 17 4.42 0.89 -3.49
N ALA A 18 3.78 0.08 -4.34
CA ALA A 18 2.41 0.32 -4.80
C ALA A 18 1.42 0.42 -3.63
N ARG A 19 1.49 -0.52 -2.68
CA ARG A 19 0.66 -0.51 -1.46
C ARG A 19 0.93 0.73 -0.59
N ALA A 20 2.19 1.12 -0.43
CA ALA A 20 2.56 2.31 0.34
C ALA A 20 2.02 3.60 -0.29
N VAL A 21 2.07 3.73 -1.62
CA VAL A 21 1.47 4.87 -2.34
C VAL A 21 -0.04 4.94 -2.10
N LEU A 22 -0.75 3.81 -2.19
CA LEU A 22 -2.19 3.74 -1.92
C LEU A 22 -2.54 4.15 -0.46
N LEU A 23 -1.65 3.89 0.50
CA LEU A 23 -1.85 4.24 1.91
C LEU A 23 -1.48 5.70 2.22
N CYS A 24 -0.38 6.20 1.68
CA CYS A 24 0.14 7.55 1.93
C CYS A 24 -0.60 8.62 1.12
N GLY A 25 -0.97 8.30 -0.12
CA GLY A 25 -1.45 9.27 -1.09
C GLY A 25 -0.35 10.22 -1.59
N ASN A 26 0.93 9.95 -1.31
CA ASN A 26 2.10 10.60 -1.92
C ASN A 26 3.31 9.66 -1.96
N ARG A 27 4.20 9.92 -2.93
CA ARG A 27 5.35 9.07 -3.23
C ARG A 27 6.47 9.20 -2.21
N ALA A 28 6.81 10.41 -1.79
CA ALA A 28 7.92 10.62 -0.85
C ALA A 28 7.70 9.88 0.48
N ASP A 29 6.49 9.98 1.06
CA ASP A 29 6.14 9.21 2.26
C ASP A 29 6.17 7.69 2.02
N ALA A 30 5.80 7.25 0.82
CA ALA A 30 5.84 5.85 0.45
C ALA A 30 7.29 5.32 0.37
N GLU A 31 8.19 6.05 -0.31
CA GLU A 31 9.62 5.70 -0.40
C GLU A 31 10.25 5.62 1.00
N ASP A 32 10.01 6.62 1.85
CA ASP A 32 10.51 6.65 3.23
C ASP A 32 9.98 5.50 4.08
N ALA A 33 8.67 5.22 4.01
CA ALA A 33 8.05 4.12 4.75
C ALA A 33 8.58 2.76 4.32
N VAL A 34 8.74 2.56 3.01
CA VAL A 34 9.27 1.33 2.40
C VAL A 34 10.74 1.13 2.80
N ALA A 35 11.58 2.16 2.68
CA ALA A 35 12.98 2.09 3.08
C ALA A 35 13.13 1.73 4.57
N GLN A 36 12.35 2.38 5.44
CA GLN A 36 12.38 2.08 6.88
C GLN A 36 11.86 0.67 7.19
N ALA A 37 10.87 0.16 6.45
CA ALA A 37 10.34 -1.18 6.64
C ALA A 37 11.35 -2.25 6.22
N PHE A 38 11.96 -2.12 5.04
CA PHE A 38 13.00 -3.02 4.59
C PHE A 38 14.23 -2.98 5.49
N ALA A 39 14.65 -1.80 5.98
CA ALA A 39 15.74 -1.69 6.94
C ALA A 39 15.43 -2.41 8.27
N GLU A 40 14.19 -2.35 8.73
CA GLU A 40 13.78 -3.09 9.93
C GLU A 40 13.77 -4.61 9.71
N VAL A 41 13.23 -5.06 8.58
CA VAL A 41 13.24 -6.49 8.21
C VAL A 41 14.66 -7.00 8.01
N ALA A 42 15.53 -6.22 7.35
CA ALA A 42 16.94 -6.56 7.14
C ALA A 42 17.71 -6.76 8.46
N ARG A 43 17.43 -5.96 9.50
CA ARG A 43 18.07 -6.13 10.84
C ARG A 43 17.80 -7.47 11.48
N ASN A 44 16.64 -8.02 11.17
CA ASN A 44 16.08 -9.23 11.76
C ASN A 44 15.90 -10.32 10.70
N TRP A 45 16.68 -10.27 9.60
CA TRP A 45 16.44 -11.14 8.44
C TRP A 45 16.49 -12.63 8.80
N ASP A 46 17.46 -13.04 9.62
CA ASP A 46 17.59 -14.44 10.06
C ASP A 46 16.33 -15.01 10.75
N THR A 47 15.52 -14.14 11.37
CA THR A 47 14.23 -14.52 11.95
C THR A 47 13.10 -14.35 10.95
N ALA A 48 13.10 -13.25 10.20
CA ALA A 48 12.04 -12.91 9.27
C ALA A 48 11.94 -13.90 8.10
N SER A 49 13.09 -14.39 7.59
CA SER A 49 13.14 -15.39 6.52
C SER A 49 12.63 -16.77 6.93
N GLY A 50 12.59 -17.04 8.24
CA GLY A 50 12.03 -18.28 8.80
C GLY A 50 10.52 -18.26 8.99
N TYR A 51 9.83 -17.14 8.73
CA TYR A 51 8.37 -17.09 8.76
C TYR A 51 7.75 -17.68 7.48
N ASP A 52 6.55 -18.26 7.60
CA ASP A 52 5.79 -18.76 6.45
C ASP A 52 5.49 -17.64 5.42
N ALA A 53 5.38 -16.39 5.87
CA ALA A 53 5.10 -15.22 5.04
C ALA A 53 5.89 -13.98 5.49
N PRO A 54 7.18 -13.85 5.11
CA PRO A 54 8.01 -12.69 5.46
C PRO A 54 7.45 -11.37 4.93
N GLU A 55 6.75 -11.42 3.79
CA GLU A 55 6.05 -10.27 3.19
C GLU A 55 4.96 -9.72 4.12
N ALA A 56 4.21 -10.58 4.82
CA ALA A 56 3.16 -10.13 5.74
C ALA A 56 3.75 -9.30 6.89
N TYR A 57 4.90 -9.72 7.44
CA TYR A 57 5.64 -8.96 8.45
C TYR A 57 6.13 -7.60 7.90
N LEU A 58 6.63 -7.59 6.66
CA LEU A 58 7.05 -6.38 5.97
C LEU A 58 5.87 -5.40 5.75
N HIS A 59 4.71 -5.89 5.33
CA HIS A 59 3.48 -5.09 5.13
C HIS A 59 3.00 -4.43 6.43
N VAL A 60 2.97 -5.19 7.54
CA VAL A 60 2.62 -4.65 8.86
C VAL A 60 3.61 -3.57 9.29
N THR A 61 4.90 -3.81 9.08
CA THR A 61 5.96 -2.86 9.42
C THR A 61 5.82 -1.58 8.62
N MET A 62 5.69 -1.68 7.29
CA MET A 62 5.46 -0.55 6.39
C MET A 62 4.23 0.25 6.81
N THR A 63 3.10 -0.40 7.09
CA THR A 63 1.88 0.28 7.53
C THR A 63 2.12 1.13 8.77
N ARG A 64 2.80 0.59 9.79
CA ARG A 64 3.14 1.33 11.00
C ARG A 64 4.02 2.56 10.71
N LYS A 65 4.97 2.45 9.76
CA LYS A 65 5.81 3.58 9.33
C LYS A 65 4.98 4.65 8.62
N VAL A 66 4.09 4.28 7.70
CA VAL A 66 3.17 5.21 7.01
C VAL A 66 2.38 6.05 8.03
N PHE A 67 1.78 5.41 9.03
CA PHE A 67 1.02 6.14 10.06
C PHE A 67 1.88 7.06 10.91
N ARG A 68 3.14 6.69 11.18
CA ARG A 68 4.08 7.52 11.93
C ARG A 68 4.52 8.75 11.11
N LEU A 69 4.92 8.57 9.86
CA LEU A 69 5.37 9.65 8.97
C LEU A 69 4.26 10.68 8.75
N ARG A 70 3.03 10.21 8.50
CA ARG A 70 1.86 11.10 8.42
C ARG A 70 1.69 11.97 9.65
N ARG A 71 1.79 11.41 10.86
CA ARG A 71 1.66 12.20 12.11
C ARG A 71 2.74 13.27 12.20
N GLN A 72 3.92 13.01 11.64
CA GLN A 72 5.03 13.97 11.61
C GLN A 72 4.78 15.09 10.60
N ARG A 73 4.38 14.77 9.36
CA ARG A 73 4.15 15.78 8.31
C ARG A 73 2.93 16.67 8.53
N LEU A 74 1.88 16.17 9.20
CA LEU A 74 0.77 17.03 9.65
C LEU A 74 1.23 18.17 10.58
N ARG A 75 2.41 18.05 11.20
CA ARG A 75 3.01 19.13 11.99
C ARG A 75 3.89 20.08 11.17
N GLN A 76 4.14 19.77 9.89
CA GLN A 76 5.11 20.45 9.02
C GLN A 76 4.48 21.07 7.76
N GLU A 77 3.17 20.90 7.53
CA GLU A 77 2.40 21.51 6.40
C GLU A 77 2.88 21.20 4.96
N GLU A 78 3.72 20.19 4.77
CA GLU A 78 4.22 19.81 3.44
C GLU A 78 3.36 18.72 2.77
N VAL A 79 2.80 19.01 1.60
CA VAL A 79 2.20 18.01 0.69
C VAL A 79 2.86 18.13 -0.69
N ALA A 80 3.73 17.19 -1.02
CA ALA A 80 4.37 17.14 -2.34
C ALA A 80 3.47 16.48 -3.40
N ALA A 81 3.63 16.90 -4.66
CA ALA A 81 2.92 16.37 -5.81
C ALA A 81 3.23 14.89 -6.08
N LEU A 82 2.29 14.22 -6.74
CA LEU A 82 2.32 12.78 -7.01
C LEU A 82 2.99 12.47 -8.35
N GLU A 83 4.32 12.48 -8.43
CA GLU A 83 5.02 11.95 -9.61
C GLU A 83 5.15 10.44 -9.51
N LEU A 84 4.28 9.69 -10.18
CA LEU A 84 4.31 8.23 -10.19
C LEU A 84 4.96 7.69 -11.47
N PRO A 85 5.75 6.61 -11.39
CA PRO A 85 6.20 5.92 -12.58
C PRO A 85 4.99 5.34 -13.33
N VAL A 86 5.07 5.35 -14.66
CA VAL A 86 4.02 4.82 -15.54
C VAL A 86 4.35 3.36 -15.85
N SER A 87 3.37 2.45 -15.74
CA SER A 87 3.55 1.07 -16.18
C SER A 87 3.90 1.04 -17.68
N PRO A 88 5.00 0.36 -18.08
CA PRO A 88 5.37 0.23 -19.49
C PRO A 88 4.44 -0.73 -20.26
N TYR A 89 3.65 -1.52 -19.55
CA TYR A 89 2.76 -2.54 -20.14
C TYR A 89 1.31 -2.05 -20.29
N ALA A 90 0.98 -0.89 -19.73
CA ALA A 90 -0.37 -0.37 -19.73
C ALA A 90 -0.69 0.41 -20.99
N THR A 91 -1.88 0.16 -21.54
CA THR A 91 -2.49 1.01 -22.55
C THR A 91 -2.78 2.41 -21.98
N PRO A 92 -2.97 3.44 -22.83
CA PRO A 92 -3.37 4.77 -22.38
C PRO A 92 -4.66 4.76 -21.55
N HIS A 93 -5.62 3.88 -21.87
CA HIS A 93 -6.87 3.75 -21.14
C HIS A 93 -6.67 3.16 -19.74
N GLU A 94 -5.91 2.07 -19.62
CA GLU A 94 -5.58 1.47 -18.32
C GLU A 94 -4.79 2.44 -17.43
N ALA A 95 -3.83 3.18 -18.00
CA ALA A 95 -3.09 4.19 -17.28
C ALA A 95 -3.99 5.35 -16.80
N TRP A 96 -4.97 5.76 -17.60
CA TRP A 96 -5.95 6.78 -17.22
C TRP A 96 -6.85 6.28 -16.07
N ALA A 97 -7.41 5.08 -16.21
CA ALA A 97 -8.27 4.47 -15.19
C ALA A 97 -7.52 4.27 -13.86
N ALA A 98 -6.28 3.76 -13.89
CA ALA A 98 -5.46 3.61 -12.70
C ALA A 98 -5.19 4.96 -12.01
N LYS A 99 -4.84 6.00 -12.77
CA LYS A 99 -4.63 7.35 -12.23
C LYS A 99 -5.90 7.92 -11.60
N GLU A 100 -7.06 7.68 -12.18
CA GLU A 100 -8.35 8.10 -11.62
C GLU A 100 -8.63 7.40 -10.27
N VAL A 101 -8.44 6.09 -10.20
CA VAL A 101 -8.56 5.32 -8.94
C VAL A 101 -7.61 5.88 -7.88
N LEU A 102 -6.34 6.12 -8.24
CA LEU A 102 -5.33 6.64 -7.32
C LEU A 102 -5.69 8.02 -6.79
N ALA A 103 -6.17 8.93 -7.66
CA ALA A 103 -6.62 10.25 -7.25
C ALA A 103 -7.82 10.18 -6.30
N VAL A 104 -8.80 9.33 -6.60
CA VAL A 104 -9.98 9.13 -5.75
C VAL A 104 -9.60 8.58 -4.38
N VAL A 105 -8.74 7.56 -4.33
CA VAL A 105 -8.25 6.94 -3.09
C VAL A 105 -7.40 7.92 -2.29
N ALA A 106 -6.49 8.66 -2.93
CA ALA A 106 -5.66 9.66 -2.27
C ALA A 106 -6.51 10.77 -1.61
N GLY A 107 -7.63 11.14 -2.23
CA GLY A 107 -8.58 12.13 -1.69
C GLY A 107 -9.45 11.64 -0.53
N LEU A 108 -9.36 10.38 -0.10
CA LEU A 108 -10.09 9.88 1.07
C LEU A 108 -9.46 10.37 2.38
N PRO A 109 -10.26 10.56 3.45
CA PRO A 109 -9.73 10.72 4.79
C PRO A 109 -8.77 9.57 5.13
N PRO A 110 -7.58 9.83 5.70
CA PRO A 110 -6.53 8.80 5.73
C PRO A 110 -6.87 7.51 6.50
N VAL A 111 -7.72 7.58 7.53
CA VAL A 111 -8.18 6.37 8.24
C VAL A 111 -9.15 5.57 7.36
N GLN A 112 -10.03 6.23 6.61
CA GLN A 112 -10.92 5.57 5.64
C GLN A 112 -10.11 4.90 4.53
N ARG A 113 -9.07 5.58 4.03
CA ARG A 113 -8.14 5.07 3.03
C ARG A 113 -7.44 3.80 3.50
N ALA A 114 -6.83 3.83 4.69
CA ALA A 114 -6.13 2.67 5.23
C ALA A 114 -7.08 1.49 5.49
N VAL A 115 -8.26 1.75 6.05
CA VAL A 115 -9.28 0.71 6.24
C VAL A 115 -9.70 0.10 4.91
N LEU A 116 -9.92 0.91 3.88
CA LEU A 116 -10.29 0.44 2.53
C LEU A 116 -9.19 -0.46 1.96
N VAL A 117 -7.94 0.01 1.95
CA VAL A 117 -6.80 -0.71 1.40
C VAL A 117 -6.62 -2.06 2.11
N HIS A 118 -6.57 -2.09 3.44
CA HIS A 118 -6.36 -3.34 4.17
C HIS A 118 -7.52 -4.33 4.02
N CYS A 119 -8.76 -3.86 4.06
CA CYS A 119 -9.91 -4.77 3.94
C CYS A 119 -10.09 -5.28 2.49
N CYS A 120 -9.81 -4.46 1.48
CA CYS A 120 -10.11 -4.79 0.08
C CYS A 120 -8.95 -5.43 -0.66
N LEU A 121 -7.70 -5.06 -0.33
CA LEU A 121 -6.51 -5.52 -1.03
C LEU A 121 -5.72 -6.54 -0.22
N ASP A 122 -5.60 -6.36 1.09
CA ASP A 122 -4.91 -7.32 1.96
C ASP A 122 -5.86 -8.42 2.49
N GLY A 123 -7.17 -8.29 2.29
CA GLY A 123 -8.18 -9.25 2.75
C GLY A 123 -8.30 -9.34 4.29
N MET A 124 -7.73 -8.37 5.01
CA MET A 124 -7.71 -8.39 6.47
C MET A 124 -9.13 -8.28 7.04
N GLN A 125 -9.38 -9.03 8.11
CA GLN A 125 -10.62 -8.92 8.86
C GLN A 125 -10.68 -7.59 9.62
N GLN A 126 -11.88 -7.04 9.80
CA GLN A 126 -12.07 -5.75 10.48
C GLN A 126 -11.48 -5.71 11.90
N ALA A 127 -11.43 -6.86 12.59
CA ALA A 127 -10.82 -6.96 13.91
C ALA A 127 -9.28 -6.84 13.87
N GLU A 128 -8.65 -7.33 12.81
CA GLU A 128 -7.20 -7.22 12.61
C GLU A 128 -6.83 -5.80 12.23
N VAL A 129 -7.61 -5.18 11.33
CA VAL A 129 -7.47 -3.77 10.98
C VAL A 129 -7.67 -2.87 12.20
N ALA A 130 -8.65 -3.17 13.06
CA ALA A 130 -8.87 -2.46 14.31
C ALA A 130 -7.62 -2.47 15.22
N LYS A 131 -7.02 -3.65 15.41
CA LYS A 131 -5.77 -3.81 16.17
C LYS A 131 -4.60 -3.06 15.53
N LEU A 132 -4.45 -3.17 14.21
CA LEU A 132 -3.37 -2.53 13.45
C LEU A 132 -3.44 -0.99 13.56
N LEU A 133 -4.64 -0.44 13.48
CA LEU A 133 -4.88 1.00 13.47
C LEU A 133 -5.12 1.61 14.86
N GLY A 134 -5.32 0.78 15.90
CA GLY A 134 -5.63 1.25 17.25
C GLY A 134 -7.02 1.87 17.39
N ILE A 135 -8.02 1.37 16.65
CA ILE A 135 -9.40 1.87 16.68
C ILE A 135 -10.40 0.74 16.96
N LYS A 136 -11.66 1.08 17.31
CA LYS A 136 -12.71 0.07 17.57
C LYS A 136 -13.14 -0.62 16.28
N ARG A 137 -13.51 -1.91 16.35
CA ARG A 137 -14.04 -2.68 15.20
C ARG A 137 -15.25 -2.00 14.53
N GLY A 138 -16.19 -1.47 15.32
CA GLY A 138 -17.34 -0.73 14.78
C GLY A 138 -16.93 0.53 14.01
N THR A 139 -15.85 1.20 14.44
CA THR A 139 -15.26 2.34 13.72
C THR A 139 -14.65 1.92 12.39
N VAL A 140 -14.00 0.75 12.33
CA VAL A 140 -13.52 0.15 11.07
C VAL A 140 -14.68 -0.08 10.11
N ALA A 141 -15.77 -0.72 10.56
CA ALA A 141 -16.94 -0.97 9.72
C ALA A 141 -17.54 0.33 9.14
N ALA A 142 -17.69 1.35 9.98
CA ALA A 142 -18.20 2.65 9.55
C ALA A 142 -17.27 3.37 8.55
N HIS A 143 -15.95 3.31 8.77
CA HIS A 143 -14.98 3.86 7.83
C HIS A 143 -14.96 3.10 6.51
N LEU A 144 -15.02 1.77 6.54
CA LEU A 144 -15.05 0.93 5.35
C LEU A 144 -16.28 1.22 4.49
N HIS A 145 -17.46 1.31 5.12
CA HIS A 145 -18.70 1.65 4.42
C HIS A 145 -18.60 3.03 3.73
N LYS A 146 -18.14 4.06 4.46
CA LYS A 146 -17.96 5.41 3.91
C LYS A 146 -16.94 5.44 2.78
N ALA A 147 -15.81 4.75 2.93
CA ALA A 147 -14.77 4.68 1.91
C ALA A 147 -15.28 4.02 0.62
N ARG A 148 -15.93 2.87 0.73
CA ARG A 148 -16.51 2.14 -0.41
C ARG A 148 -17.54 2.97 -1.14
N ALA A 149 -18.47 3.59 -0.40
CA ALA A 149 -19.50 4.44 -1.00
C ALA A 149 -18.90 5.65 -1.73
N ALA A 150 -17.89 6.30 -1.15
CA ALA A 150 -17.21 7.44 -1.76
C ALA A 150 -16.48 7.05 -3.05
N VAL A 151 -15.74 5.93 -3.02
CA VAL A 151 -14.97 5.43 -4.18
C VAL A 151 -15.92 4.96 -5.28
N ALA A 152 -16.91 4.11 -4.96
CA ALA A 152 -17.85 3.60 -5.94
C ALA A 152 -18.64 4.72 -6.63
N LYS A 153 -19.05 5.76 -5.88
CA LYS A 153 -19.73 6.93 -6.44
C LYS A 153 -18.82 7.72 -7.39
N LYS A 154 -17.58 8.02 -6.95
CA LYS A 154 -16.65 8.84 -7.72
C LYS A 154 -16.17 8.15 -9.01
N LEU A 155 -16.04 6.83 -8.98
CA LEU A 155 -15.62 6.01 -10.13
C LEU A 155 -16.80 5.46 -10.96
N GLY A 156 -18.05 5.80 -10.62
CA GLY A 156 -19.22 5.31 -11.35
C GLY A 156 -19.42 3.79 -11.30
N LEU A 157 -18.93 3.11 -10.26
CA LEU A 157 -18.93 1.63 -10.16
C LEU A 157 -20.25 1.05 -9.63
N VAL A 158 -21.23 1.89 -9.32
CA VAL A 158 -22.50 1.48 -8.71
C VAL A 158 -23.29 0.61 -9.69
N ALA A 159 -23.55 -0.65 -9.31
CA ALA A 159 -24.37 -1.55 -10.10
C ALA A 159 -25.83 -1.05 -10.19
N ALA A 160 -26.45 -1.25 -11.35
CA ALA A 160 -27.86 -0.90 -11.55
C ALA A 160 -28.75 -1.75 -10.63
N ARG A 161 -29.77 -1.13 -10.04
CA ARG A 161 -30.78 -1.83 -9.26
C ARG A 161 -31.84 -2.39 -10.20
N THR A 162 -31.72 -3.66 -10.59
CA THR A 162 -32.75 -4.38 -11.36
C THR A 162 -33.47 -5.37 -10.45
N GLY A 163 -34.79 -5.18 -10.25
CA GLY A 163 -35.64 -6.08 -9.46
C GLY A 163 -35.17 -6.32 -8.01
N ASP A 164 -35.70 -7.36 -7.36
CA ASP A 164 -35.56 -7.73 -5.92
C ASP A 164 -34.12 -7.91 -5.36
N GLY A 165 -33.07 -7.60 -6.14
CA GLY A 165 -31.67 -7.96 -5.87
C GLY A 165 -30.82 -6.88 -5.20
N LEU A 166 -31.24 -6.31 -4.08
CA LEU A 166 -30.45 -5.31 -3.34
C LEU A 166 -29.07 -5.83 -2.89
N VAL A 167 -29.03 -7.07 -2.42
CA VAL A 167 -27.81 -7.72 -1.93
C VAL A 167 -26.85 -8.02 -3.09
N THR A 168 -27.39 -8.42 -4.24
CA THR A 168 -26.60 -8.74 -5.44
C THR A 168 -25.91 -7.50 -5.99
N ALA A 169 -26.65 -6.40 -6.19
CA ALA A 169 -26.06 -5.15 -6.68
C ALA A 169 -24.96 -4.60 -5.74
N ALA A 170 -25.13 -4.75 -4.43
CA ALA A 170 -24.11 -4.34 -3.46
C ALA A 170 -22.83 -5.19 -3.56
N ARG A 171 -22.96 -6.51 -3.75
CA ARG A 171 -21.83 -7.42 -3.96
C ARG A 171 -21.10 -7.10 -5.26
N GLU A 172 -21.81 -6.93 -6.36
CA GLU A 172 -21.23 -6.57 -7.66
C GLU A 172 -20.47 -5.23 -7.60
N THR A 173 -21.06 -4.23 -6.95
CA THR A 173 -20.40 -2.93 -6.73
C THR A 173 -19.10 -3.10 -5.93
N GLN A 174 -19.12 -3.96 -4.90
CA GLN A 174 -17.93 -4.26 -4.11
C GLN A 174 -16.86 -4.98 -4.94
N ASP A 175 -17.25 -5.95 -5.76
CA ASP A 175 -16.33 -6.73 -6.58
C ASP A 175 -15.63 -5.85 -7.63
N ARG A 176 -16.38 -4.99 -8.33
CA ARG A 176 -15.82 -3.99 -9.28
C ARG A 176 -14.87 -3.01 -8.60
N LEU A 177 -15.19 -2.59 -7.37
CA LEU A 177 -14.31 -1.72 -6.59
C LEU A 177 -13.00 -2.42 -6.25
N ILE A 178 -13.05 -3.68 -5.81
CA ILE A 178 -11.85 -4.46 -5.47
C ILE A 178 -10.99 -4.67 -6.72
N GLU A 179 -11.60 -4.96 -7.85
CA GLU A 179 -10.92 -5.10 -9.14
C GLU A 179 -10.21 -3.81 -9.54
N ALA A 180 -10.92 -2.67 -9.56
CA ALA A 180 -10.32 -1.37 -9.88
C ALA A 180 -9.14 -1.01 -8.96
N LEU A 181 -9.22 -1.33 -7.67
CA LEU A 181 -8.11 -1.13 -6.73
C LEU A 181 -6.91 -2.05 -7.04
N ARG A 182 -7.16 -3.30 -7.44
CA ARG A 182 -6.11 -4.27 -7.80
C ARG A 182 -5.42 -3.90 -9.11
N ASP A 183 -6.17 -3.40 -10.08
CA ASP A 183 -5.62 -2.94 -11.35
C ASP A 183 -4.74 -1.70 -11.16
N ALA A 184 -5.18 -0.75 -10.33
CA ALA A 184 -4.35 0.38 -9.95
C ALA A 184 -3.07 -0.03 -9.18
N GLU A 185 -3.16 -1.01 -8.27
CA GLU A 185 -1.99 -1.56 -7.59
C GLU A 185 -1.01 -2.23 -8.56
N ARG A 186 -1.53 -3.04 -9.50
CA ARG A 186 -0.71 -3.70 -10.53
C ARG A 186 -0.02 -2.68 -11.42
N TRP A 187 -0.77 -1.69 -11.89
CA TRP A 187 -0.23 -0.60 -12.70
C TRP A 187 0.91 0.15 -11.98
N LEU A 188 0.75 0.43 -10.68
CA LEU A 188 1.81 1.01 -9.87
C LEU A 188 3.02 0.06 -9.74
N ALA A 189 2.76 -1.21 -9.41
CA ALA A 189 3.81 -2.19 -9.19
C ALA A 189 4.65 -2.40 -10.45
N ASP A 190 4.03 -2.46 -11.62
CA ASP A 190 4.73 -2.55 -12.91
C ASP A 190 5.59 -1.30 -13.17
N GLY A 191 5.06 -0.12 -12.88
CA GLY A 191 5.82 1.14 -12.97
C GLY A 191 7.04 1.14 -12.05
N PHE A 192 6.89 0.75 -10.78
CA PHE A 192 8.01 0.67 -9.83
C PHE A 192 8.98 -0.47 -10.12
N ALA A 193 8.53 -1.55 -10.76
CA ALA A 193 9.40 -2.63 -11.20
C ALA A 193 10.32 -2.18 -12.34
N ALA A 194 9.81 -1.33 -13.25
CA ALA A 194 10.55 -0.75 -14.37
C ALA A 194 11.44 0.44 -13.95
N ASP A 195 11.10 1.14 -12.86
CA ASP A 195 11.89 2.28 -12.35
C ASP A 195 13.08 1.82 -11.50
N HIS A 196 14.15 1.40 -12.20
CA HIS A 196 15.39 0.96 -11.57
C HIS A 196 16.03 2.06 -10.71
N ALA A 197 15.99 3.32 -11.13
CA ALA A 197 16.63 4.40 -10.41
C ALA A 197 16.01 4.59 -9.01
N VAL A 198 14.69 4.49 -8.89
CA VAL A 198 14.02 4.58 -7.58
C VAL A 198 14.34 3.39 -6.71
N ARG A 199 14.29 2.18 -7.29
CA ARG A 199 14.58 0.96 -6.54
C ARG A 199 15.99 1.00 -5.95
N GLU A 200 16.98 1.45 -6.73
CA GLU A 200 18.36 1.60 -6.24
C GLU A 200 18.48 2.69 -5.17
N ARG A 201 17.76 3.81 -5.28
CA ARG A 201 17.73 4.83 -4.22
C ARG A 201 17.15 4.28 -2.91
N VAL A 202 16.02 3.59 -2.98
CA VAL A 202 15.41 2.95 -1.81
C VAL A 202 16.36 1.90 -1.24
N ARG A 203 17.03 1.12 -2.09
CA ARG A 203 17.99 0.12 -1.63
C ARG A 203 19.18 0.73 -0.91
N ALA A 204 19.76 1.79 -1.46
CA ALA A 204 20.84 2.53 -0.82
C ALA A 204 20.39 3.08 0.55
N ALA A 205 19.16 3.61 0.66
CA ALA A 205 18.61 4.07 1.93
C ALA A 205 18.47 2.94 2.96
N VAL A 206 18.05 1.74 2.53
CA VAL A 206 18.02 0.54 3.39
C VAL A 206 19.42 0.22 3.90
N ASP A 207 20.41 0.18 3.01
CA ASP A 207 21.80 -0.14 3.37
C ASP A 207 22.41 0.92 4.31
N HIS A 208 22.12 2.21 4.11
CA HIS A 208 22.55 3.29 5.00
C HIS A 208 21.93 3.19 6.40
N ALA A 209 20.66 2.80 6.49
CA ALA A 209 19.99 2.55 7.77
C ALA A 209 20.50 1.27 8.48
N GLN A 210 21.31 0.46 7.78
CA GLN A 210 22.00 -0.72 8.29
C GLN A 210 23.52 -0.48 8.36
N PRO A 211 24.05 0.24 9.36
CA PRO A 211 25.49 0.22 9.59
C PRO A 211 25.90 -1.24 9.80
N ARG A 212 26.63 -1.78 8.81
CA ARG A 212 26.97 -3.19 8.69
C ARG A 212 27.45 -3.75 10.04
N ARG A 213 26.91 -4.89 10.44
CA ARG A 213 27.36 -5.71 11.58
C ARG A 213 28.80 -6.23 11.35
N TRP A 214 29.82 -5.37 11.29
CA TRP A 214 31.23 -5.76 11.07
C TRP A 214 31.99 -6.17 12.35
N TRP A 215 31.32 -6.50 13.47
CA TRP A 215 32.02 -6.80 14.74
C TRP A 215 31.55 -8.06 15.49
N ARG A 216 31.14 -9.12 14.80
CA ARG A 216 30.99 -10.44 15.45
C ARG A 216 31.48 -11.59 14.57
N ARG A 217 32.82 -11.67 14.42
CA ARG A 217 33.61 -12.91 14.46
C ARG A 217 35.03 -12.51 14.91
N GLY A 218 35.22 -12.53 16.23
CA GLY A 218 36.54 -12.75 16.84
C GLY A 218 36.64 -14.22 17.18
#